data_AF-A0A3B4W9B1-F1
#
_entry.id   AF-A0A3B4W9B1-F1
#
_cell.length_a   1.000
_cell.length_b   1.000
_cell.length_c   1.000
_cell.angle_alpha   90.00
_cell.angle_beta   90.00
_cell.angle_gamma   90.00
#
_symmetry.space_group_name_H-M   'P 1'
#
loop_
_entity.id
_entity.type
_entity.pdbx_description
1 polymer ?
#
loop_
_entity_poly.entity_id
_entity_poly.type
_entity_poly.pdbx_seq_one_letter_code
_entity_poly.pdbx_strand_id
1 'polypeptide(L)'
;MQSIHVDALQSLPKLRYLDIRNIPLSCTCKNSLLQNWTIYNKNVQVVYLYNLQCQNDANYKFHNFKTNVCYIDLGEYLFFSTAVVIFLFTVTPLLYVKLYWKMKYSYYVFRSWFSDQWRRLREEEENCKYDAFISYNSSDDQWVMDQLLPNLEGNGSSFKLCLHHRDFELGRDIVDNIVSAVYSSRKTICVVSRNFLQSEWCSLEIQLASYRLFDEHRDVLLLVFLEPISERQLSAYHRMRKVMLKKTYLQWPDSDCTNPMQAQELVIHCKTNNNIIYSSMNQQCHLISCDQFRFIFSNA
;
A
#
# COMPACT_ATOMS: atom_id res chain seq x y z
N MET A 1 59.71 -39.46 9.64
CA MET A 1 58.72 -38.69 10.43
C MET A 1 58.33 -39.54 11.62
N GLN A 2 58.58 -39.09 12.84
CA GLN A 2 58.19 -39.85 14.03
C GLN A 2 56.83 -39.33 14.55
N SER A 3 55.94 -40.26 14.86
CA SER A 3 54.67 -40.02 15.55
C SER A 3 54.64 -40.88 16.79
N ILE A 4 54.50 -40.26 17.96
CA ILE A 4 54.37 -40.98 19.23
C ILE A 4 52.88 -41.17 19.50
N HIS A 5 52.45 -42.43 19.58
CA HIS A 5 51.07 -42.75 19.95
C HIS A 5 50.83 -42.41 21.42
N VAL A 6 49.79 -41.63 21.67
CA VAL A 6 49.41 -41.21 23.04
C VAL A 6 49.01 -42.41 23.90
N ASP A 7 48.46 -43.46 23.29
CA ASP A 7 48.04 -44.69 23.98
C ASP A 7 49.22 -45.38 24.69
N ALA A 8 50.41 -45.33 24.10
CA ALA A 8 51.63 -45.88 24.69
C ALA A 8 52.16 -45.03 25.86
N LEU A 9 51.84 -43.73 25.91
CA LEU A 9 52.18 -42.86 27.03
C LEU A 9 51.18 -42.99 28.18
N GLN A 10 49.90 -43.21 27.85
CA GLN A 10 48.84 -43.43 28.83
C GLN A 10 48.95 -44.78 29.54
N SER A 11 49.52 -45.79 28.90
CA SER A 11 49.76 -47.10 29.51
C SER A 11 50.85 -47.12 30.60
N LEU A 12 51.54 -45.99 30.84
CA LEU A 12 52.59 -45.83 31.83
C LEU A 12 52.08 -45.09 33.08
N PRO A 13 51.54 -45.79 34.11
CA PRO A 13 50.85 -45.15 35.24
C PRO A 13 51.77 -44.39 36.21
N LYS A 14 53.09 -44.63 36.14
CA LYS A 14 54.11 -43.96 36.99
C LYS A 14 54.89 -42.88 36.23
N LEU A 15 54.53 -42.57 34.98
CA LEU A 15 55.23 -41.56 34.20
C LEU A 15 55.00 -40.18 34.81
N ARG A 16 56.09 -39.52 35.23
CA ARG A 16 56.06 -38.15 35.80
C ARG A 16 56.82 -37.14 34.95
N TYR A 17 57.83 -37.60 34.22
CA TYR A 17 58.67 -36.77 33.37
C TYR A 17 58.75 -37.40 31.99
N LEU A 18 58.49 -36.61 30.95
CA LEU A 18 58.68 -37.00 29.57
C LEU A 18 59.68 -36.04 28.93
N ASP A 19 60.85 -36.56 28.58
CA ASP A 19 61.88 -35.77 27.90
C ASP A 19 61.76 -35.95 26.39
N ILE A 20 61.47 -34.84 25.69
CA ILE A 20 61.33 -34.83 24.23
C ILE A 20 62.43 -34.01 23.53
N ARG A 21 63.56 -33.80 24.20
CA ARG A 21 64.74 -33.17 23.59
C ARG A 21 65.23 -34.01 22.40
N ASN A 22 65.59 -33.33 21.31
CA ASN A 22 66.12 -33.93 20.08
C ASN A 22 65.19 -34.95 19.38
N ILE A 23 63.88 -34.92 19.65
CA ILE A 23 62.91 -35.76 18.94
C ILE A 23 62.37 -35.00 17.72
N PRO A 24 62.55 -35.50 16.48
CA PRO A 24 62.06 -34.86 15.26
C PRO A 24 60.55 -35.10 15.06
N LEU A 25 59.72 -34.34 15.78
CA LEU A 25 58.26 -34.38 15.64
C LEU A 25 57.78 -33.55 14.43
N SER A 26 56.88 -34.11 13.63
CA SER A 26 56.25 -33.39 12.51
C SER A 26 54.94 -32.71 12.93
N CYS A 27 54.77 -31.44 12.56
CA CYS A 27 53.54 -30.69 12.81
C CYS A 27 52.53 -30.96 11.69
N THR A 28 51.85 -32.10 11.84
CA THR A 28 50.83 -32.58 10.91
C THR A 28 49.60 -33.01 11.71
N CYS A 29 48.44 -33.11 11.05
CA CYS A 29 47.20 -33.55 11.70
C CYS A 29 47.30 -34.93 12.37
N LYS A 30 48.26 -35.77 11.96
CA LYS A 30 48.54 -37.07 12.60
C LYS A 30 49.03 -36.92 14.05
N ASN A 31 49.77 -35.86 14.37
CA ASN A 31 50.32 -35.61 15.70
C ASN A 31 49.46 -34.65 16.54
N SER A 32 48.26 -34.28 16.06
CA SER A 32 47.33 -33.39 16.77
C SER A 32 46.94 -33.92 18.16
N LEU A 33 46.75 -35.24 18.28
CA LEU A 33 46.44 -35.92 19.54
C LEU A 33 47.58 -35.79 20.55
N LEU A 34 48.83 -35.98 20.12
CA LEU A 34 50.02 -35.83 20.96
C LEU A 34 50.20 -34.38 21.42
N GLN A 35 49.98 -33.42 20.51
CA GLN A 35 50.04 -32.00 20.84
C GLN A 35 48.99 -31.63 21.90
N ASN A 36 47.74 -32.07 21.73
CA ASN A 36 46.69 -31.83 22.72
C ASN A 36 47.04 -32.50 24.06
N TRP A 37 47.51 -33.76 24.04
CA TRP A 37 47.87 -34.47 25.27
C TRP A 37 48.99 -33.77 26.04
N THR A 38 50.03 -33.29 25.35
CA THR A 38 51.16 -32.58 26.00
C THR A 38 50.76 -31.22 26.59
N ILE A 39 49.75 -30.55 26.03
CA ILE A 39 49.25 -29.25 26.53
C ILE A 39 48.26 -29.43 27.70
N TYR A 40 47.35 -30.41 27.60
CA TYR A 40 46.26 -30.56 28.56
C TYR A 40 46.59 -31.46 29.75
N ASN A 41 47.57 -32.37 29.63
CA ASN A 41 47.90 -33.29 30.71
C ASN A 41 48.79 -32.63 31.77
N LYS A 42 48.21 -32.33 32.95
CA LYS A 42 48.92 -31.69 34.08
C LYS A 42 49.76 -32.66 34.92
N ASN A 43 49.59 -33.97 34.75
CA ASN A 43 50.22 -34.97 35.61
C ASN A 43 51.66 -35.32 35.19
N VAL A 44 52.02 -35.03 33.94
CA VAL A 44 53.33 -35.35 33.36
C VAL A 44 54.03 -34.06 32.96
N GLN A 45 55.24 -33.83 33.48
CA GLN A 45 56.06 -32.71 33.07
C GLN A 45 56.78 -33.04 31.76
N VAL A 46 56.41 -32.35 30.69
CA VAL A 46 57.04 -32.50 29.36
C VAL A 46 58.19 -31.51 29.23
N VAL A 47 59.42 -32.02 29.18
CA VAL A 47 60.63 -31.20 29.10
C VAL A 47 60.84 -30.73 27.66
N TYR A 48 61.18 -29.45 27.47
CA TYR A 48 61.51 -28.84 26.16
C TYR A 48 60.33 -28.62 25.18
N LEU A 49 59.08 -28.81 25.61
CA LEU A 49 57.87 -28.66 24.77
C LEU A 49 57.77 -27.30 24.04
N TYR A 50 57.99 -26.18 24.76
CA TYR A 50 57.83 -24.83 24.21
C TYR A 50 58.97 -24.38 23.28
N ASN A 51 60.07 -25.13 23.23
CA ASN A 51 61.24 -24.84 22.39
C ASN A 51 61.44 -25.88 21.29
N LEU A 52 60.58 -26.89 21.21
CA LEU A 52 60.64 -27.89 20.15
C LEU A 52 60.12 -27.31 18.83
N GLN A 53 60.99 -27.27 17.82
CA GLN A 53 60.66 -26.89 16.45
C GLN A 53 60.11 -28.08 15.66
N CYS A 54 59.18 -27.81 14.74
CA CYS A 54 58.63 -28.84 13.87
C CYS A 54 59.67 -29.27 12.83
N GLN A 55 59.78 -30.58 12.55
CA GLN A 55 60.69 -31.09 11.52
C GLN A 55 60.36 -30.55 10.12
N ASN A 56 59.07 -30.36 9.82
CA ASN A 56 58.61 -29.96 8.48
C ASN A 56 58.69 -28.44 8.26
N ASP A 57 58.68 -27.65 9.32
CA ASP A 57 58.71 -26.18 9.25
C ASP A 57 59.37 -25.62 10.50
N ALA A 58 60.57 -25.08 10.34
CA ALA A 58 61.37 -24.55 11.44
C ALA A 58 60.77 -23.27 12.07
N ASN A 59 59.84 -22.60 11.39
CA ASN A 59 59.19 -21.39 11.89
C ASN A 59 58.10 -21.70 12.93
N TYR A 60 57.54 -22.91 12.90
CA TYR A 60 56.52 -23.32 13.84
C TYR A 60 57.10 -24.16 14.97
N LYS A 61 56.64 -23.87 16.18
CA LYS A 61 56.88 -24.67 17.37
C LYS A 61 55.80 -25.72 17.50
N PHE A 62 56.15 -26.91 17.96
CA PHE A 62 55.22 -28.05 18.07
C PHE A 62 53.98 -27.70 18.89
N HIS A 63 54.12 -26.95 19.99
CA HIS A 63 52.98 -26.54 20.81
C HIS A 63 52.04 -25.53 20.11
N ASN A 64 52.54 -24.71 19.17
CA ASN A 64 51.80 -23.60 18.55
C ASN A 64 51.19 -23.96 17.18
N PHE A 65 51.14 -25.24 16.84
CA PHE A 65 50.49 -25.70 15.61
C PHE A 65 48.96 -25.62 15.74
N LYS A 66 48.28 -24.97 14.79
CA LYS A 66 46.82 -24.81 14.82
C LYS A 66 46.13 -26.08 14.31
N THR A 67 45.53 -26.85 15.22
CA THR A 67 44.82 -28.10 14.89
C THR A 67 43.44 -27.89 14.25
N ASN A 68 42.90 -26.66 14.27
CA ASN A 68 41.61 -26.34 13.63
C ASN A 68 41.59 -26.65 12.12
N VAL A 69 42.75 -26.57 11.46
CA VAL A 69 42.89 -26.89 10.03
C VAL A 69 42.60 -28.37 9.74
N CYS A 70 42.75 -29.25 10.73
CA CYS A 70 42.54 -30.68 10.59
C CYS A 70 41.06 -31.10 10.59
N TYR A 71 40.16 -30.22 11.02
CA TYR A 71 38.72 -30.46 11.07
C TYR A 71 37.96 -29.83 9.90
N ILE A 72 38.66 -29.11 9.02
CA ILE A 72 38.06 -28.51 7.83
C ILE A 72 38.03 -29.59 6.74
N ASP A 73 36.88 -30.25 6.57
CA ASP A 73 36.66 -31.17 5.45
C ASP A 73 36.27 -30.37 4.19
N LEU A 74 37.30 -29.92 3.47
CA LEU A 74 37.16 -29.16 2.23
C LEU A 74 36.28 -29.90 1.20
N GLY A 75 36.24 -31.24 1.26
CA GLY A 75 35.43 -32.08 0.37
C GLY A 75 33.92 -31.87 0.59
N GLU A 76 33.47 -31.81 1.85
CA GLU A 76 32.06 -31.60 2.18
C GLU A 76 31.58 -30.21 1.72
N TYR A 77 32.37 -29.16 1.97
CA TYR A 77 32.02 -27.81 1.55
C TYR A 77 31.94 -27.67 0.03
N LEU A 78 32.88 -28.28 -0.71
CA LEU A 78 32.86 -28.29 -2.17
C LEU A 78 31.66 -29.07 -2.72
N PHE A 79 31.27 -30.16 -2.06
CA PHE A 79 30.09 -30.95 -2.42
C PHE A 79 28.79 -30.14 -2.26
N PHE A 80 28.59 -29.49 -1.11
CA PHE A 80 27.38 -28.66 -0.90
C PHE A 80 27.32 -27.48 -1.87
N SER A 81 28.45 -26.81 -2.10
CA SER A 81 28.53 -25.68 -3.04
C SER A 81 28.14 -26.10 -4.46
N THR A 82 28.71 -27.20 -4.96
CA THR A 82 28.42 -27.70 -6.31
C THR A 82 26.98 -28.21 -6.45
N ALA A 83 26.43 -28.87 -5.44
CA ALA A 83 25.05 -29.34 -5.44
C ALA A 83 24.03 -28.19 -5.56
N VAL A 84 24.23 -27.10 -4.82
CA VAL A 84 23.36 -25.92 -4.88
C VAL A 84 23.39 -25.29 -6.27
N VAL A 85 24.58 -25.16 -6.86
CA VAL A 85 24.74 -24.62 -8.21
C VAL A 85 23.97 -25.48 -9.22
N ILE A 86 24.15 -26.80 -9.20
CA ILE A 86 23.47 -27.72 -10.12
C ILE A 86 21.94 -27.64 -9.96
N PHE A 87 21.45 -27.54 -8.72
CA PHE A 87 20.01 -27.40 -8.45
C PHE A 87 19.44 -26.11 -9.06
N LEU A 88 20.13 -24.97 -8.89
CA LEU A 88 19.68 -23.70 -9.47
C LEU A 88 19.65 -23.74 -11.01
N PHE A 89 20.69 -24.32 -11.63
CA PHE A 89 20.76 -24.43 -13.09
C PHE A 89 19.71 -25.37 -13.69
N THR A 90 19.23 -26.37 -12.94
CA THR A 90 18.20 -27.30 -13.41
C THR A 90 16.78 -26.79 -13.17
N VAL A 91 16.52 -26.17 -12.02
CA VAL A 91 15.18 -25.70 -11.65
C VAL A 91 14.78 -24.42 -12.39
N THR A 92 15.72 -23.48 -12.57
CA THR A 92 15.47 -22.19 -13.24
C THR A 92 14.85 -22.33 -14.64
N PRO A 93 15.39 -23.13 -15.57
CA PRO A 93 14.79 -23.29 -16.89
C PRO A 93 13.42 -23.99 -16.85
N LEU A 94 13.22 -24.94 -15.93
CA LEU A 94 11.93 -25.62 -15.77
C LEU A 94 10.83 -24.66 -15.28
N LEU A 95 11.16 -23.83 -14.29
CA LEU A 95 10.28 -22.77 -13.81
C LEU A 95 10.04 -21.73 -14.89
N TYR A 96 11.07 -21.33 -15.64
CA TYR A 96 10.93 -20.37 -16.73
C TYR A 96 9.96 -20.88 -17.79
N VAL A 97 10.14 -22.09 -18.33
CA VAL A 97 9.28 -22.61 -19.40
C VAL A 97 7.82 -22.77 -18.95
N LYS A 98 7.57 -23.30 -17.74
CA LYS A 98 6.20 -23.47 -17.24
C LYS A 98 5.54 -22.17 -16.79
N LEU A 99 6.28 -21.28 -16.13
CA LEU A 99 5.71 -20.08 -15.51
C LEU A 99 5.68 -18.89 -16.48
N TYR A 100 6.57 -18.84 -17.48
CA TYR A 100 6.64 -17.74 -18.46
C TYR A 100 5.30 -17.51 -19.17
N TRP A 101 4.69 -18.56 -19.70
CA TRP A 101 3.41 -18.42 -20.42
C TRP A 101 2.27 -18.00 -19.49
N LYS A 102 2.24 -18.50 -18.25
CA LYS A 102 1.24 -18.11 -17.26
C LYS A 102 1.40 -16.66 -16.83
N MET A 103 2.62 -16.22 -16.55
CA MET A 103 2.93 -14.85 -16.17
C MET A 103 2.65 -13.88 -17.31
N LYS A 104 3.04 -14.24 -18.55
CA LYS A 104 2.77 -13.44 -19.74
C LYS A 104 1.27 -13.30 -20.00
N TYR A 105 0.52 -14.40 -19.95
CA TYR A 105 -0.93 -14.37 -20.14
C TYR A 105 -1.62 -13.55 -19.05
N SER A 106 -1.26 -13.80 -17.77
CA SER A 106 -1.78 -13.02 -16.64
C SER A 106 -1.45 -11.53 -16.78
N TYR A 107 -0.26 -11.17 -17.25
CA TYR A 107 0.13 -9.79 -17.49
C TYR A 107 -0.73 -9.14 -18.58
N TYR A 108 -0.97 -9.83 -19.71
CA TYR A 108 -1.83 -9.29 -20.77
C TYR A 108 -3.29 -9.17 -20.33
N VAL A 109 -3.82 -10.16 -19.59
CA VAL A 109 -5.19 -10.09 -19.04
C VAL A 109 -5.30 -8.96 -18.04
N PHE A 110 -4.34 -8.82 -17.11
CA PHE A 110 -4.31 -7.73 -16.15
C PHE A 110 -4.21 -6.36 -16.82
N ARG A 111 -3.34 -6.24 -17.84
CA ARG A 111 -3.19 -5.01 -18.63
C ARG A 111 -4.44 -4.68 -19.44
N SER A 112 -5.11 -5.68 -20.02
CA SER A 112 -6.38 -5.49 -20.72
C SER A 112 -7.49 -5.04 -19.77
N TRP A 113 -7.60 -5.69 -18.61
CA TRP A 113 -8.57 -5.33 -17.57
C TRP A 113 -8.37 -3.88 -17.10
N PHE A 114 -7.12 -3.50 -16.81
CA PHE A 114 -6.78 -2.14 -16.40
C PHE A 114 -7.00 -1.12 -17.52
N SER A 115 -6.64 -1.46 -18.76
CA SER A 115 -6.86 -0.61 -19.93
C SER A 115 -8.35 -0.41 -20.23
N ASP A 116 -9.18 -1.43 -20.11
CA ASP A 116 -10.64 -1.32 -20.32
C ASP A 116 -11.33 -0.56 -19.18
N GLN A 117 -10.82 -0.66 -17.95
CA GLN A 117 -11.28 0.18 -16.86
C GLN A 117 -10.95 1.66 -17.12
N TRP A 118 -9.72 1.96 -17.55
CA TRP A 118 -9.30 3.32 -17.88
C TRP A 118 -9.97 3.87 -19.15
N ARG A 119 -10.21 3.03 -20.15
CA ARG A 119 -10.89 3.41 -21.39
C ARG A 119 -12.36 3.75 -21.14
N ARG A 120 -13.06 2.97 -20.30
CA ARG A 120 -14.44 3.29 -19.90
C ARG A 120 -14.54 4.63 -19.17
N LEU A 121 -13.60 4.92 -18.28
CA LEU A 121 -13.54 6.22 -17.61
C LEU A 121 -13.29 7.37 -18.59
N ARG A 122 -12.45 7.15 -19.62
CA ARG A 122 -12.12 8.16 -20.63
C ARG A 122 -13.24 8.38 -21.66
N GLU A 123 -13.88 7.33 -22.15
CA GLU A 123 -15.04 7.42 -23.06
C GLU A 123 -16.24 8.11 -22.39
N GLU A 124 -16.38 8.03 -21.06
CA GLU A 124 -17.39 8.80 -20.30
C GLU A 124 -17.03 10.29 -20.15
N GLU A 125 -15.75 10.63 -20.01
CA GLU A 125 -15.29 12.03 -19.94
C GLU A 125 -15.47 12.77 -21.26
N GLU A 126 -15.28 12.10 -22.41
CA GLU A 126 -15.38 12.74 -23.73
C GLU A 126 -16.82 12.92 -24.24
N ASN A 127 -17.80 12.19 -23.71
CA ASN A 127 -19.19 12.21 -24.21
C ASN A 127 -20.18 13.04 -23.35
N CYS A 128 -19.79 13.51 -22.16
CA CYS A 128 -20.68 14.29 -21.30
C CYS A 128 -20.63 15.79 -21.65
N LYS A 129 -21.79 16.38 -21.94
CA LYS A 129 -21.92 17.83 -22.21
C LYS A 129 -21.71 18.68 -20.95
N TYR A 130 -22.04 18.12 -19.78
CA TYR A 130 -22.00 18.80 -18.49
C TYR A 130 -21.13 18.05 -17.48
N ASP A 131 -20.55 18.77 -16.53
CA ASP A 131 -19.78 18.18 -15.43
C ASP A 131 -20.72 17.64 -14.35
N ALA A 132 -21.79 18.37 -14.03
CA ALA A 132 -22.79 17.90 -13.09
C ALA A 132 -24.21 18.37 -13.45
N PHE A 133 -25.20 17.50 -13.24
CA PHE A 133 -26.62 17.85 -13.19
C PHE A 133 -27.03 18.14 -11.75
N ILE A 134 -27.73 19.24 -11.51
CA ILE A 134 -28.22 19.61 -10.18
C ILE A 134 -29.72 19.36 -10.08
N SER A 135 -30.08 18.47 -9.16
CA SER A 135 -31.45 18.13 -8.78
C SER A 135 -31.77 18.82 -7.45
N TYR A 136 -32.77 19.70 -7.44
CA TYR A 136 -33.15 20.51 -6.29
C TYR A 136 -34.65 20.83 -6.30
N ASN A 137 -35.20 21.30 -5.18
CA ASN A 137 -36.60 21.72 -5.09
C ASN A 137 -36.71 23.21 -5.45
N SER A 138 -37.81 23.64 -6.08
CA SER A 138 -38.06 25.05 -6.41
C SER A 138 -38.01 25.99 -5.19
N SER A 139 -38.29 25.48 -3.99
CA SER A 139 -38.16 26.25 -2.73
C SER A 139 -36.72 26.63 -2.41
N ASP A 140 -35.74 25.87 -2.90
CA ASP A 140 -34.31 26.04 -2.66
C ASP A 140 -33.61 26.76 -3.83
N ASP A 141 -34.38 27.23 -4.84
CA ASP A 141 -33.85 27.85 -6.07
C ASP A 141 -32.99 29.08 -5.78
N GLN A 142 -33.43 29.93 -4.84
CA GLN A 142 -32.68 31.11 -4.46
C GLN A 142 -31.28 30.76 -3.92
N TRP A 143 -31.18 29.73 -3.06
CA TRP A 143 -29.88 29.31 -2.53
C TRP A 143 -28.99 28.69 -3.63
N VAL A 144 -29.57 27.91 -4.54
CA VAL A 144 -28.82 27.31 -5.65
C VAL A 144 -28.26 28.41 -6.57
N MET A 145 -29.05 29.43 -6.90
CA MET A 145 -28.64 30.52 -7.78
C MET A 145 -27.65 31.49 -7.11
N ASP A 146 -27.83 31.81 -5.83
CA ASP A 146 -27.03 32.81 -5.12
C ASP A 146 -25.74 32.23 -4.52
N GLN A 147 -25.73 30.95 -4.14
CA GLN A 147 -24.62 30.31 -3.43
C GLN A 147 -23.97 29.21 -4.26
N LEU A 148 -24.72 28.19 -4.69
CA LEU A 148 -24.11 27.01 -5.32
C LEU A 148 -23.53 27.36 -6.70
N LEU A 149 -24.31 28.02 -7.54
CA LEU A 149 -23.96 28.32 -8.92
C LEU A 149 -22.76 29.27 -9.05
N PRO A 150 -22.68 30.39 -8.31
CA PRO A 150 -21.55 31.32 -8.42
C PRO A 150 -20.25 30.73 -7.86
N ASN A 151 -20.32 29.81 -6.91
CA ASN A 151 -19.13 29.13 -6.39
C ASN A 151 -18.62 28.01 -7.30
N LEU A 152 -19.49 27.42 -8.12
CA LEU A 152 -19.14 26.33 -9.03
C LEU A 152 -18.80 26.83 -10.45
N GLU A 153 -19.60 27.73 -11.03
CA GLU A 153 -19.41 28.32 -12.37
C GLU A 153 -18.68 29.68 -12.33
N GLY A 154 -18.77 30.42 -11.22
CA GLY A 154 -18.09 31.70 -11.04
C GLY A 154 -16.67 31.52 -10.49
N ASN A 155 -15.80 32.49 -10.77
CA ASN A 155 -14.35 32.51 -10.42
C ASN A 155 -13.40 31.78 -11.38
N GLY A 156 -13.70 31.73 -12.68
CA GLY A 156 -12.77 31.24 -13.69
C GLY A 156 -12.63 29.71 -13.74
N SER A 157 -13.53 28.98 -13.08
CA SER A 157 -13.70 27.54 -13.23
C SER A 157 -14.37 27.23 -14.58
N SER A 158 -13.83 26.27 -15.32
CA SER A 158 -14.47 25.74 -16.54
C SER A 158 -15.58 24.72 -16.21
N PHE A 159 -16.22 24.83 -15.05
CA PHE A 159 -17.21 23.85 -14.60
C PHE A 159 -18.57 24.16 -15.23
N LYS A 160 -19.22 23.18 -15.87
CA LYS A 160 -20.51 23.34 -16.55
C LYS A 160 -21.59 22.56 -15.83
N LEU A 161 -22.60 23.27 -15.35
CA LEU A 161 -23.75 22.67 -14.67
C LEU A 161 -24.95 22.57 -15.61
N CYS A 162 -25.72 21.49 -15.45
CA CYS A 162 -27.05 21.35 -16.04
C CYS A 162 -28.10 21.62 -14.95
N LEU A 163 -28.99 22.58 -15.19
CA LEU A 163 -30.09 22.94 -14.30
C LEU A 163 -31.43 22.75 -15.01
N HIS A 164 -32.41 22.22 -14.29
CA HIS A 164 -33.73 21.96 -14.88
C HIS A 164 -34.47 23.23 -15.33
N HIS A 165 -34.28 24.37 -14.66
CA HIS A 165 -34.91 25.63 -15.08
C HIS A 165 -34.22 26.35 -16.25
N ARG A 166 -32.94 26.02 -16.53
CA ARG A 166 -32.10 26.72 -17.52
C ARG A 166 -31.87 25.91 -18.79
N ASP A 167 -31.58 24.63 -18.63
CA ASP A 167 -30.99 23.78 -19.68
C ASP A 167 -31.98 22.77 -20.27
N PHE A 168 -33.19 22.66 -19.75
CA PHE A 168 -34.19 21.71 -20.25
C PHE A 168 -34.80 22.15 -21.58
N GLU A 169 -35.02 21.18 -22.47
CA GLU A 169 -35.61 21.43 -23.76
C GLU A 169 -37.13 21.61 -23.62
N LEU A 170 -37.63 22.76 -24.08
CA LEU A 170 -39.06 23.05 -24.10
C LEU A 170 -39.77 22.11 -25.08
N GLY A 171 -40.92 21.56 -24.67
CA GLY A 171 -41.73 20.65 -25.49
C GLY A 171 -41.37 19.18 -25.39
N ARG A 172 -40.33 18.81 -24.62
CA ARG A 172 -40.06 17.42 -24.21
C ARG A 172 -40.74 17.10 -22.88
N ASP A 173 -41.03 15.81 -22.66
CA ASP A 173 -41.49 15.36 -21.34
C ASP A 173 -40.41 15.68 -20.30
N ILE A 174 -40.85 16.13 -19.14
CA ILE A 174 -39.98 16.49 -18.04
C ILE A 174 -39.18 15.27 -17.57
N VAL A 175 -39.76 14.06 -17.62
CA VAL A 175 -39.06 12.82 -17.23
C VAL A 175 -37.92 12.54 -18.21
N ASP A 176 -38.17 12.68 -19.51
CA ASP A 176 -37.16 12.51 -20.54
C ASP A 176 -36.04 13.54 -20.42
N ASN A 177 -36.38 14.79 -20.05
CA ASN A 177 -35.40 15.84 -19.77
C ASN A 177 -34.50 15.49 -18.58
N ILE A 178 -35.04 14.96 -17.48
CA ILE A 178 -34.20 14.46 -16.37
C ILE A 178 -33.29 13.36 -16.87
N VAL A 179 -33.85 12.33 -17.52
CA VAL A 179 -33.09 11.16 -17.94
C VAL A 179 -31.95 11.62 -18.85
N SER A 180 -32.23 12.50 -19.80
CA SER A 180 -31.21 13.10 -20.67
C SER A 180 -30.17 13.92 -19.90
N ALA A 181 -30.57 14.72 -18.92
CA ALA A 181 -29.66 15.51 -18.08
C ALA A 181 -28.75 14.63 -17.22
N VAL A 182 -29.29 13.55 -16.64
CA VAL A 182 -28.54 12.55 -15.87
C VAL A 182 -27.53 11.84 -16.77
N TYR A 183 -27.91 11.44 -17.98
CA TYR A 183 -26.99 10.74 -18.92
C TYR A 183 -25.96 11.67 -19.57
N SER A 184 -26.28 12.94 -19.79
CA SER A 184 -25.38 13.94 -20.39
C SER A 184 -24.43 14.60 -19.39
N SER A 185 -24.56 14.27 -18.10
CA SER A 185 -23.72 14.77 -17.02
C SER A 185 -22.83 13.69 -16.43
N ARG A 186 -21.62 14.07 -15.97
CA ARG A 186 -20.67 13.14 -15.33
C ARG A 186 -21.08 12.76 -13.91
N LYS A 187 -21.66 13.71 -13.18
CA LYS A 187 -22.21 13.51 -11.83
C LYS A 187 -23.63 14.08 -11.76
N THR A 188 -24.41 13.60 -10.81
CA THR A 188 -25.70 14.15 -10.40
C THR A 188 -25.57 14.57 -8.95
N ILE A 189 -25.77 15.86 -8.69
CA ILE A 189 -25.74 16.47 -7.36
C ILE A 189 -27.19 16.68 -6.94
N CYS A 190 -27.62 16.02 -5.88
CA CYS A 190 -28.94 16.24 -5.29
C CYS A 190 -28.80 17.14 -4.07
N VAL A 191 -29.46 18.30 -4.12
CA VAL A 191 -29.53 19.25 -3.01
C VAL A 191 -30.73 18.86 -2.14
N VAL A 192 -30.43 18.25 -0.98
CA VAL A 192 -31.40 17.61 -0.10
C VAL A 192 -31.84 18.57 1.01
N SER A 193 -33.12 18.97 0.95
CA SER A 193 -33.87 19.66 2.00
C SER A 193 -35.12 18.86 2.39
N ARG A 194 -35.84 19.24 3.45
CA ARG A 194 -37.15 18.65 3.78
C ARG A 194 -38.17 18.87 2.66
N ASN A 195 -38.12 20.02 1.99
CA ASN A 195 -38.98 20.32 0.84
C ASN A 195 -38.63 19.43 -0.36
N PHE A 196 -37.34 19.16 -0.57
CA PHE A 196 -36.86 18.21 -1.57
C PHE A 196 -37.44 16.82 -1.31
N LEU A 197 -37.39 16.31 -0.08
CA LEU A 197 -37.95 14.98 0.22
C LEU A 197 -39.47 14.90 0.03
N GLN A 198 -40.20 15.97 0.33
CA GLN A 198 -41.66 15.98 0.26
C GLN A 198 -42.22 15.99 -1.18
N SER A 199 -41.41 16.29 -2.19
CA SER A 199 -41.87 16.32 -3.59
C SER A 199 -41.66 14.98 -4.30
N GLU A 200 -42.72 14.45 -4.93
CA GLU A 200 -42.67 13.20 -5.70
C GLU A 200 -41.64 13.25 -6.84
N TRP A 201 -41.48 14.42 -7.45
CA TRP A 201 -40.53 14.67 -8.52
C TRP A 201 -39.08 14.37 -8.11
N CYS A 202 -38.69 14.81 -6.91
CA CYS A 202 -37.36 14.57 -6.36
C CYS A 202 -37.06 13.07 -6.18
N SER A 203 -38.05 12.30 -5.71
CA SER A 203 -37.90 10.85 -5.51
C SER A 203 -37.55 10.15 -6.82
N LEU A 204 -38.17 10.54 -7.94
CA LEU A 204 -37.89 9.98 -9.25
C LEU A 204 -36.46 10.29 -9.74
N GLU A 205 -36.02 11.54 -9.63
CA GLU A 205 -34.67 11.95 -10.04
C GLU A 205 -33.58 11.16 -9.29
N ILE A 206 -33.72 11.03 -7.97
CA ILE A 206 -32.79 10.25 -7.14
C ILE A 206 -32.81 8.77 -7.53
N GLN A 207 -33.99 8.23 -7.87
CA GLN A 207 -34.12 6.84 -8.30
C GLN A 207 -33.38 6.58 -9.60
N LEU A 208 -33.47 7.49 -10.57
CA LEU A 208 -32.77 7.40 -11.85
C LEU A 208 -31.25 7.49 -11.67
N ALA A 209 -30.77 8.45 -10.89
CA ALA A 209 -29.35 8.57 -10.58
C ALA A 209 -28.81 7.35 -9.81
N SER A 210 -29.60 6.84 -8.85
CA SER A 210 -29.25 5.62 -8.11
C SER A 210 -29.23 4.38 -9.01
N TYR A 211 -30.15 4.29 -9.97
CA TYR A 211 -30.17 3.20 -10.94
C TYR A 211 -28.86 3.20 -11.75
N ARG A 212 -28.44 4.35 -12.29
CA ARG A 212 -27.15 4.47 -12.99
C ARG A 212 -25.97 4.10 -12.07
N LEU A 213 -26.03 4.45 -10.79
CA LEU A 213 -25.01 4.08 -9.81
C LEU A 213 -24.89 2.58 -9.56
N PHE A 214 -26.00 1.89 -9.36
CA PHE A 214 -26.01 0.48 -8.96
C PHE A 214 -26.02 -0.50 -10.13
N ASP A 215 -26.72 -0.18 -11.22
CA ASP A 215 -26.87 -1.07 -12.37
C ASP A 215 -25.65 -0.96 -13.30
N GLU A 216 -25.25 0.28 -13.64
CA GLU A 216 -24.09 0.53 -14.49
C GLU A 216 -22.77 0.60 -13.69
N HIS A 217 -22.83 0.46 -12.36
CA HIS A 217 -21.66 0.51 -11.44
C HIS A 217 -20.86 1.83 -11.54
N ARG A 218 -21.54 2.96 -11.79
CA ARG A 218 -20.92 4.29 -11.99
C ARG A 218 -21.10 5.17 -10.77
N ASP A 219 -20.05 5.65 -10.12
CA ASP A 219 -20.17 6.58 -8.99
C ASP A 219 -20.65 7.98 -9.43
N VAL A 220 -21.94 8.12 -9.71
CA VAL A 220 -22.53 9.35 -10.30
C VAL A 220 -23.28 10.22 -9.30
N LEU A 221 -23.77 9.69 -8.18
CA LEU A 221 -24.68 10.42 -7.29
C LEU A 221 -23.95 11.02 -6.07
N LEU A 222 -24.04 12.34 -5.92
CA LEU A 222 -23.57 13.11 -4.75
C LEU A 222 -24.76 13.76 -4.04
N LEU A 223 -24.89 13.53 -2.74
CA LEU A 223 -25.94 14.14 -1.92
C LEU A 223 -25.36 15.33 -1.13
N VAL A 224 -26.00 16.49 -1.22
CA VAL A 224 -25.65 17.71 -0.47
C VAL A 224 -26.83 18.09 0.41
N PHE A 225 -26.70 17.94 1.72
CA PHE A 225 -27.75 18.26 2.68
C PHE A 225 -27.69 19.74 3.06
N LEU A 226 -28.74 20.51 2.76
CA LEU A 226 -28.86 21.92 3.16
C LEU A 226 -29.14 22.09 4.65
N GLU A 227 -29.79 21.10 5.24
CA GLU A 227 -30.21 21.11 6.63
C GLU A 227 -30.05 19.71 7.25
N PRO A 228 -29.92 19.60 8.57
CA PRO A 228 -29.88 18.30 9.23
C PRO A 228 -31.25 17.61 9.14
N ILE A 229 -31.31 16.47 8.46
CA ILE A 229 -32.53 15.65 8.33
C ILE A 229 -32.42 14.41 9.20
N SER A 230 -33.46 14.13 9.99
CA SER A 230 -33.49 12.97 10.87
C SER A 230 -33.55 11.65 10.09
N GLU A 231 -32.85 10.61 10.56
CA GLU A 231 -32.88 9.28 9.93
C GLU A 231 -34.30 8.69 9.83
N ARG A 232 -35.21 9.09 10.71
CA ARG A 232 -36.62 8.65 10.69
C ARG A 232 -37.35 9.14 9.44
N GLN A 233 -37.15 10.40 9.05
CA GLN A 233 -37.75 10.94 7.83
C GLN A 233 -37.17 10.28 6.57
N LEU A 234 -35.89 9.93 6.62
CA LEU A 234 -35.18 9.27 5.53
C LEU A 234 -35.56 7.78 5.40
N SER A 235 -36.12 7.17 6.44
CA SER A 235 -36.50 5.75 6.45
C SER A 235 -37.58 5.41 5.42
N ALA A 236 -38.42 6.39 5.05
CA ALA A 236 -39.41 6.25 3.98
C ALA A 236 -38.76 6.12 2.58
N TYR A 237 -37.51 6.58 2.43
CA TYR A 237 -36.81 6.63 1.15
C TYR A 237 -35.68 5.58 1.10
N HIS A 238 -36.06 4.30 0.96
CA HIS A 238 -35.14 3.16 1.05
C HIS A 238 -33.87 3.27 0.18
N ARG A 239 -33.99 3.75 -1.06
CA ARG A 239 -32.85 3.91 -1.99
C ARG A 239 -31.89 5.00 -1.51
N MET A 240 -32.40 6.13 -1.04
CA MET A 240 -31.59 7.22 -0.52
C MET A 240 -30.88 6.82 0.77
N ARG A 241 -31.57 6.09 1.66
CA ARG A 241 -30.95 5.50 2.87
C ARG A 241 -29.75 4.62 2.52
N LYS A 242 -29.81 3.83 1.44
CA LYS A 242 -28.68 2.99 0.99
C LYS A 242 -27.45 3.81 0.60
N VAL A 243 -27.64 4.98 -0.02
CA VAL A 243 -26.56 5.92 -0.37
C VAL A 243 -26.00 6.57 0.90
N MET A 244 -26.87 7.00 1.82
CA MET A 244 -26.44 7.57 3.10
C MET A 244 -25.68 6.59 3.99
N LEU A 245 -26.08 5.31 4.02
CA LEU A 245 -25.37 4.27 4.77
C LEU A 245 -23.93 4.06 4.28
N LYS A 246 -23.64 4.40 3.02
CA LYS A 246 -22.28 4.44 2.47
C LYS A 246 -21.49 5.69 2.88
N LYS A 247 -22.11 6.66 3.56
CA LYS A 247 -21.54 7.95 4.02
C LYS A 247 -20.92 8.80 2.90
N THR A 248 -21.47 8.72 1.69
CA THR A 248 -21.03 9.52 0.54
C THR A 248 -21.91 10.76 0.37
N TYR A 249 -22.04 11.58 1.40
CA TYR A 249 -22.81 12.82 1.38
C TYR A 249 -22.02 13.98 1.98
N LEU A 250 -22.36 15.19 1.55
CA LEU A 250 -21.83 16.43 2.08
C LEU A 250 -22.94 17.12 2.87
N GLN A 251 -22.62 17.60 4.07
CA GLN A 251 -23.53 18.41 4.86
C GLN A 251 -23.11 19.87 4.66
N TRP A 252 -24.03 20.71 4.20
CA TRP A 252 -23.81 22.14 4.16
C TRP A 252 -23.84 22.67 5.60
N PRO A 253 -22.88 23.52 5.99
CA PRO A 253 -22.82 24.08 7.34
C PRO A 253 -24.00 25.06 7.59
N ASP A 254 -24.41 25.19 8.85
CA ASP A 254 -25.45 26.14 9.25
C ASP A 254 -25.03 27.60 8.99
N SER A 255 -26.01 28.50 8.98
CA SER A 255 -25.96 29.92 8.57
C SER A 255 -24.86 30.81 9.18
N ASP A 256 -24.11 30.31 10.17
CA ASP A 256 -22.96 30.99 10.78
C ASP A 256 -21.63 30.77 10.04
N CYS A 257 -21.61 29.91 9.01
CA CYS A 257 -20.41 29.61 8.22
C CYS A 257 -20.52 30.15 6.79
N THR A 258 -20.36 31.47 6.64
CA THR A 258 -20.21 32.16 5.35
C THR A 258 -18.78 32.00 4.79
N ASN A 259 -18.20 30.80 4.82
CA ASN A 259 -16.79 30.62 4.45
C ASN A 259 -16.65 29.94 3.07
N PRO A 260 -16.05 30.61 2.06
CA PRO A 260 -15.93 30.10 0.68
C PRO A 260 -15.10 28.81 0.52
N MET A 261 -14.45 28.33 1.58
CA MET A 261 -13.67 27.09 1.56
C MET A 261 -14.51 25.81 1.43
N GLN A 262 -15.74 25.78 1.96
CA GLN A 262 -16.62 24.60 1.84
C GLN A 262 -17.22 24.44 0.44
N ALA A 263 -17.45 25.56 -0.26
CA ALA A 263 -17.83 25.50 -1.66
C ALA A 263 -16.67 25.00 -2.54
N GLN A 264 -15.41 25.30 -2.18
CA GLN A 264 -14.24 24.70 -2.80
C GLN A 264 -14.11 23.19 -2.52
N GLU A 265 -14.49 22.70 -1.34
CA GLU A 265 -14.55 21.25 -1.06
C GLU A 265 -15.54 20.52 -1.96
N LEU A 266 -16.70 21.12 -2.24
CA LEU A 266 -17.65 20.61 -3.25
C LEU A 266 -17.03 20.56 -4.64
N VAL A 267 -16.32 21.61 -5.07
CA VAL A 267 -15.59 21.62 -6.35
C VAL A 267 -14.52 20.52 -6.39
N ILE A 268 -13.77 20.32 -5.30
CA ILE A 268 -12.75 19.28 -5.20
C ILE A 268 -13.40 17.90 -5.26
N HIS A 269 -14.50 17.67 -4.54
CA HIS A 269 -15.22 16.39 -4.54
C HIS A 269 -15.87 16.08 -5.90
N CYS A 270 -16.38 17.11 -6.59
CA CYS A 270 -16.88 16.98 -7.96
C CYS A 270 -15.76 16.76 -8.99
N LYS A 271 -14.55 17.29 -8.77
CA LYS A 271 -13.39 17.11 -9.68
C LYS A 271 -12.56 15.85 -9.39
N THR A 272 -12.51 15.38 -8.15
CA THR A 272 -11.72 14.20 -7.76
C THR A 272 -12.55 12.94 -7.97
N ASN A 273 -12.29 12.27 -9.10
CA ASN A 273 -12.82 10.94 -9.33
C ASN A 273 -12.20 9.95 -8.33
N ASN A 274 -13.05 9.42 -7.45
CA ASN A 274 -12.94 8.16 -6.69
C ASN A 274 -11.59 7.81 -6.03
N ASN A 275 -11.66 7.69 -4.69
CA ASN A 275 -10.68 7.11 -3.74
C ASN A 275 -9.70 8.06 -3.05
N ILE A 276 -10.20 9.05 -2.31
CA ILE A 276 -9.56 9.40 -1.03
C ILE A 276 -10.64 9.51 0.05
N ILE A 277 -10.68 8.48 0.90
CA ILE A 277 -11.30 8.51 2.22
C ILE A 277 -10.43 9.39 3.12
N TYR A 278 -11.10 10.07 4.05
CA TYR A 278 -10.64 10.82 5.24
C TYR A 278 -10.75 12.35 5.13
N SER A 279 -11.86 12.88 5.65
CA SER A 279 -11.72 13.66 6.88
C SER A 279 -12.72 13.15 7.91
N SER A 280 -12.19 12.53 8.97
CA SER A 280 -12.84 12.63 10.26
C SER A 280 -12.80 14.10 10.66
N MET A 281 -13.94 14.76 10.78
CA MET A 281 -14.02 15.93 11.65
C MET A 281 -15.41 16.04 12.24
N ASN A 282 -15.73 15.02 13.04
CA ASN A 282 -16.68 15.17 14.12
C ASN A 282 -15.89 15.71 15.32
N GLN A 283 -15.63 17.02 15.36
CA GLN A 283 -15.36 17.74 16.61
C GLN A 283 -15.42 19.26 16.42
N GLN A 284 -16.46 19.83 17.03
CA GLN A 284 -16.55 21.18 17.59
C GLN A 284 -16.59 22.37 16.63
N CYS A 285 -17.82 22.70 16.24
CA CYS A 285 -18.31 24.07 16.42
C CYS A 285 -18.08 24.50 17.88
N HIS A 286 -16.98 25.20 18.15
CA HIS A 286 -16.88 26.14 19.26
C HIS A 286 -15.83 27.20 18.92
N LEU A 287 -16.33 28.41 18.64
CA LEU A 287 -15.72 29.70 18.96
C LEU A 287 -14.37 30.06 18.29
N ILE A 288 -14.48 30.76 17.16
CA ILE A 288 -13.87 32.06 16.81
C ILE A 288 -12.51 32.41 17.45
N SER A 289 -11.50 32.66 16.61
CA SER A 289 -10.85 33.99 16.57
C SER A 289 -10.18 34.25 15.21
N CYS A 290 -10.59 35.36 14.58
CA CYS A 290 -9.76 36.11 13.65
C CYS A 290 -8.39 36.35 14.28
N ASP A 291 -7.35 35.77 13.72
CA ASP A 291 -6.05 36.40 13.48
C ASP A 291 -5.12 35.36 12.87
N GLN A 292 -4.37 35.78 11.85
CA GLN A 292 -3.43 34.99 11.05
C GLN A 292 -4.03 34.19 9.89
N PHE A 293 -4.18 34.84 8.74
CA PHE A 293 -3.47 34.42 7.51
C PHE A 293 -3.50 35.58 6.50
N ARG A 294 -2.74 36.61 6.84
CA ARG A 294 -2.15 37.53 5.86
C ARG A 294 -0.86 36.85 5.38
N PHE A 295 -0.54 36.95 4.10
CA PHE A 295 0.53 36.23 3.36
C PHE A 295 0.13 34.78 3.06
N ILE A 296 -0.22 34.42 1.82
CA ILE A 296 0.69 34.30 0.67
C ILE A 296 -0.10 34.62 -0.61
N PHE A 297 0.20 35.74 -1.26
CA PHE A 297 0.27 35.94 -2.71
C PHE A 297 0.62 37.42 -2.95
N SER A 298 1.90 37.74 -2.79
CA SER A 298 2.53 38.89 -3.41
C SER A 298 3.99 38.52 -3.67
N ASN A 299 4.39 38.65 -4.93
CA ASN A 299 5.72 38.49 -5.51
C ASN A 299 6.24 37.07 -5.76
N ALA A 300 5.88 36.52 -6.94
CA ALA A 300 6.83 36.06 -7.96
C ALA A 300 6.10 35.91 -9.30
#